data_AF-A0A940JUK3-F1
#
_entry.id   AF-A0A940JUK3-F1
#
_cell.length_a   1.000
_cell.length_b   1.000
_cell.length_c   1.000
_cell.angle_alpha   90.00
_cell.angle_beta   90.00
_cell.angle_gamma   90.00
#
_symmetry.space_group_name_H-M   'P 1'
#
loop_
_entity.id
_entity.type
_entity.pdbx_description
1 polymer ?
#
loop_
_entity_poly.entity_id
_entity_poly.type
_entity_poly.pdbx_seq_one_letter_code
_entity_poly.pdbx_strand_id
1 'polypeptide(L)'
;MRLFPEAEAVFAARGWSFLDRIDRVYDNVRARTDLGWTPRYDFKDGLQCLKIGQNFRSGLAQAIGAKGYHDEVFAEGPYPVD
;
A
#
# COMPACT_ATOMS: atom_id res chain seq x y z
N MET A 1 4.45 -17.33 -3.93
CA MET A 1 4.82 -16.32 -2.92
C MET A 1 5.08 -16.99 -1.57
N ARG A 2 6.33 -17.13 -1.11
CA ARG A 2 6.67 -17.99 0.06
C ARG A 2 6.21 -17.42 1.41
N LEU A 3 6.28 -16.10 1.59
CA LEU A 3 6.05 -15.45 2.88
C LEU A 3 4.58 -15.15 3.16
N PHE A 4 3.79 -14.90 2.11
CA PHE A 4 2.37 -14.54 2.20
C PHE A 4 1.58 -15.32 1.14
N PRO A 5 1.45 -16.65 1.26
CA PRO A 5 0.75 -17.47 0.28
C PRO A 5 -0.72 -17.09 0.10
N GLU A 6 -1.33 -16.44 1.09
CA GLU A 6 -2.72 -15.98 1.06
C GLU A 6 -2.96 -14.71 0.23
N ALA A 7 -1.90 -13.99 -0.14
CA ALA A 7 -2.02 -12.67 -0.74
C ALA A 7 -2.80 -12.70 -2.07
N GLU A 8 -2.53 -13.70 -2.91
CA GLU A 8 -3.19 -13.88 -4.20
C GLU A 8 -4.70 -14.05 -4.05
N ALA A 9 -5.14 -14.87 -3.09
CA ALA A 9 -6.56 -15.05 -2.80
C ALA A 9 -7.22 -13.76 -2.25
N VAL A 10 -6.51 -12.99 -1.41
CA VAL A 10 -7.02 -11.72 -0.86
C VAL A 10 -7.22 -10.66 -1.96
N PHE A 11 -6.35 -10.65 -2.97
CA PHE A 11 -6.46 -9.79 -4.15
C PHE A 11 -7.58 -10.28 -5.08
N ALA A 12 -7.60 -11.58 -5.40
CA ALA A 12 -8.61 -12.17 -6.29
C ALA A 12 -10.04 -11.98 -5.76
N ALA A 13 -10.25 -12.04 -4.45
CA ALA A 13 -11.55 -11.76 -3.81
C ALA A 13 -12.08 -10.33 -4.10
N ARG A 14 -11.23 -9.43 -4.61
CA ARG A 14 -11.56 -8.06 -5.02
C ARG A 14 -11.57 -7.86 -6.53
N GLY A 15 -11.39 -8.93 -7.31
CA GLY A 15 -11.21 -8.86 -8.75
C GLY A 15 -9.84 -8.29 -9.16
N TRP A 16 -8.85 -8.30 -8.27
CA TRP A 16 -7.51 -7.81 -8.58
C TRP A 16 -6.57 -8.95 -8.94
N SER A 17 -5.70 -8.72 -9.91
CA SER A 17 -4.57 -9.60 -10.20
C SER A 17 -3.47 -9.42 -9.15
N PHE A 18 -2.82 -10.51 -8.78
CA PHE A 18 -1.63 -10.41 -7.93
C PHE A 18 -0.39 -9.99 -8.74
N LEU A 19 0.64 -9.48 -8.08
CA LEU A 19 1.83 -8.94 -8.74
C LEU A 19 2.72 -10.07 -9.29
N ASP A 20 2.92 -10.11 -10.61
CA ASP A 20 3.86 -11.05 -11.25
C ASP A 20 5.32 -10.69 -10.97
N ARG A 21 5.60 -9.39 -10.78
CA ARG A 21 6.92 -8.84 -10.50
C ARG A 21 6.80 -7.58 -9.65
N ILE A 22 7.75 -7.39 -8.74
CA ILE A 22 7.93 -6.14 -8.00
C ILE A 22 8.97 -5.31 -8.78
N ASP A 23 8.55 -4.16 -9.31
CA ASP A 23 9.43 -3.28 -10.11
C ASP A 23 10.49 -2.58 -9.25
N ARG A 24 10.08 -2.08 -8.06
CA ARG A 24 10.94 -1.29 -7.17
C ARG A 24 10.86 -1.77 -5.74
N VAL A 25 12.02 -1.93 -5.11
CA VAL A 25 12.17 -2.22 -3.69
C VAL A 25 13.05 -1.14 -3.07
N TYR A 26 12.51 -0.42 -2.09
CA TYR A 26 13.27 0.57 -1.32
C TYR A 26 13.78 -0.07 -0.03
N ASP A 27 15.10 -0.11 0.15
CA ASP A 27 15.69 -0.54 1.41
C ASP A 27 15.75 0.62 2.40
N ASN A 28 15.14 0.43 3.57
CA ASN A 28 15.07 1.40 4.64
C ASN A 28 16.12 1.18 5.75
N VAL A 29 17.13 0.31 5.54
CA VAL A 29 18.19 0.04 6.54
C VAL A 29 18.73 1.32 7.17
N ARG A 30 19.07 2.33 6.35
CA ARG A 30 19.63 3.59 6.85
C ARG A 30 18.69 4.37 7.78
N ALA A 31 17.39 4.39 7.48
CA ALA A 31 16.41 5.02 8.37
C ALA A 31 16.32 4.29 9.71
N ARG A 32 16.44 2.96 9.69
CA ARG A 32 16.42 2.15 10.91
C ARG A 32 17.68 2.33 11.75
N THR A 33 18.85 2.34 11.12
CA THR A 33 20.14 2.46 11.82
C THR A 33 20.40 3.86 12.32
N ASP A 34 20.19 4.86 11.48
CA ASP A 34 20.67 6.23 11.73
C ASP A 34 19.65 7.04 12.53
N LEU A 35 18.35 6.78 12.32
CA LEU A 35 17.27 7.53 12.96
C LEU A 35 16.56 6.73 14.07
N GLY A 36 16.94 5.47 14.30
CA GLY A 36 16.22 4.57 15.19
C GLY A 36 14.77 4.32 14.76
N TRP A 37 14.43 4.64 13.51
CA TRP A 37 13.06 4.51 13.02
C TRP A 37 12.71 3.03 12.83
N THR A 38 11.47 2.65 13.14
CA THR A 38 10.98 1.29 12.90
C THR A 38 9.63 1.36 12.17
N PRO A 39 9.43 0.59 11.08
CA PRO A 39 8.14 0.57 10.39
C PRO A 39 7.07 0.06 11.35
N ARG A 40 6.03 0.88 11.55
CA ARG A 40 4.86 0.48 12.35
C ARG A 40 3.92 -0.46 11.62
N TYR A 41 3.90 -0.38 10.29
CA TYR A 41 3.02 -1.15 9.42
C TYR A 41 3.83 -1.79 8.31
N ASP A 42 3.52 -3.03 7.98
CA ASP A 42 4.15 -3.78 6.88
C ASP A 42 3.10 -4.35 5.90
N PHE A 43 3.57 -5.19 4.98
CA PHE A 43 2.73 -5.83 3.98
C PHE A 43 1.65 -6.74 4.59
N LYS A 44 1.96 -7.43 5.70
CA LYS A 44 1.03 -8.29 6.42
C LYS A 44 -0.12 -7.47 7.01
N ASP A 45 0.18 -6.32 7.61
CA ASP A 45 -0.85 -5.45 8.19
C ASP A 45 -1.84 -4.98 7.13
N GLY A 46 -1.34 -4.56 5.96
CA GLY A 46 -2.16 -4.21 4.82
C GLY A 46 -3.02 -5.37 4.33
N LEU A 47 -2.42 -6.56 4.16
CA LEU A 47 -3.16 -7.76 3.78
C LEU A 47 -4.26 -8.13 4.77
N GLN A 48 -4.03 -8.00 6.08
CA GLN A 48 -5.05 -8.27 7.08
C GLN A 48 -6.20 -7.26 6.98
N CYS A 49 -5.90 -5.96 6.84
CA CYS A 49 -6.91 -4.93 6.63
C CYS A 49 -7.81 -5.28 5.43
N LEU A 50 -7.19 -5.68 4.31
CA LEU A 50 -7.93 -6.17 3.15
C LEU A 50 -8.75 -7.41 3.51
N LYS A 51 -8.15 -8.43 4.11
CA LYS A 51 -8.86 -9.69 4.42
C LYS A 51 -10.13 -9.49 5.24
N ILE A 52 -10.12 -8.58 6.22
CA ILE A 52 -11.27 -8.34 7.11
C ILE A 52 -12.13 -7.13 6.71
N GLY A 53 -11.80 -6.45 5.60
CA GLY A 53 -12.53 -5.25 5.17
C GLY A 53 -12.32 -4.03 6.08
N GLN A 54 -11.24 -3.99 6.85
CA GLN A 54 -10.91 -2.86 7.70
C GLN A 54 -10.26 -1.72 6.91
N ASN A 55 -10.61 -0.48 7.23
CA ASN A 55 -9.97 0.70 6.66
C ASN A 55 -8.51 0.79 7.16
N PHE A 56 -7.56 0.72 6.23
CA PHE A 56 -6.12 0.81 6.53
C PHE A 56 -5.65 2.24 6.81
N ARG A 57 -6.45 3.26 6.46
CA ARG A 57 -6.08 4.67 6.63
C ARG A 57 -6.21 5.08 8.09
N SER A 58 -5.18 5.75 8.62
CA SER A 58 -5.26 6.37 9.94
C SER A 58 -6.35 7.45 10.01
N GLY A 59 -6.77 7.83 11.22
CA GLY A 59 -7.75 8.91 11.40
C GLY A 59 -7.29 10.23 10.76
N LEU A 60 -5.99 10.54 10.84
CA LEU A 60 -5.41 11.71 10.18
C LEU A 60 -5.52 11.63 8.65
N ALA A 61 -5.20 10.48 8.05
CA ALA A 61 -5.30 10.28 6.61
C ALA A 61 -6.75 10.40 6.10
N GLN A 62 -7.73 9.97 6.91
CA GLN A 62 -9.15 10.13 6.60
C GLN A 62 -9.58 11.60 6.70
N ALA A 63 -9.14 12.31 7.75
CA ALA A 63 -9.47 13.72 7.97
C ALA A 63 -8.87 14.64 6.88
N ILE A 64 -7.65 14.34 6.43
CA ILE A 64 -6.96 15.12 5.39
C ILE A 64 -7.49 14.79 3.98
N GLY A 65 -7.87 13.53 3.73
CA GLY A 65 -8.28 13.10 2.39
C GLY A 65 -7.12 13.00 1.40
N ALA A 66 -7.45 12.93 0.11
CA ALA A 66 -6.47 12.91 -0.97
C ALA A 66 -5.98 14.33 -1.26
N LYS A 67 -4.65 14.52 -1.34
CA LYS A 67 -4.03 15.74 -1.86
C LYS A 67 -3.44 15.44 -3.23
N GLY A 68 -3.67 16.32 -4.20
CA GLY A 68 -3.00 16.25 -5.49
C GLY A 68 -1.50 16.49 -5.33
N TYR A 69 -0.69 15.79 -6.13
CA TYR A 69 0.75 16.06 -6.29
C TYR A 69 1.07 16.75 -7.63
N HIS A 70 0.04 16.92 -8.47
CA HIS A 70 0.09 17.59 -9.76
C HIS A 70 -0.89 18.76 -9.75
N ASP A 71 -0.57 19.79 -10.53
CA ASP A 71 -1.46 20.93 -10.75
C ASP A 71 -2.66 20.56 -11.65
N GLU A 72 -2.55 19.45 -12.37
CA GLU A 72 -3.61 18.90 -13.21
C GLU A 72 -4.56 17.99 -12.41
N VAL A 73 -5.84 18.08 -12.75
CA VAL A 73 -6.89 17.20 -12.25
C VAL A 73 -7.26 16.19 -13.33
N PHE A 74 -7.13 14.90 -13.03
CA PHE A 74 -7.50 13.83 -13.94
C PHE A 74 -8.89 13.29 -13.59
N ALA A 75 -9.67 12.93 -14.60
CA ALA A 75 -11.05 12.48 -14.45
C ALA A 75 -11.17 11.12 -13.72
N GLU A 76 -10.16 10.24 -13.87
CA GLU A 76 -10.22 8.84 -13.42
C GLU A 76 -9.36 8.54 -12.20
N GLY A 77 -8.64 9.54 -11.66
CA GLY A 77 -7.76 9.31 -10.51
C GLY A 77 -6.78 10.45 -10.22
N PRO A 78 -5.80 10.22 -9.34
CA PRO A 78 -4.77 11.21 -9.04
C PRO A 78 -3.78 11.41 -10.19
N TYR A 79 -3.65 10.43 -11.10
CA TYR A 79 -2.88 10.47 -12.35
C TYR A 79 -3.27 9.27 -13.26
N PRO A 80 -3.09 9.35 -14.59
CA PRO A 80 -3.34 8.24 -15.51
C PRO A 80 -2.38 7.07 -15.25
N VAL A 81 -2.87 5.84 -15.37
CA VAL A 81 -2.10 4.60 -15.08
C VAL A 81 -2.06 3.61 -16.25
N ASP A 82 -2.49 4.05 -17.44
CA ASP A 82 -2.47 3.29 -18.69
C ASP A 82 -1.08 3.22 -19.32
#